data_AF-A0A380G043-F1
#
_entry.id   AF-A0A380G043-F1
#
_cell.length_a   1.000
_cell.length_b   1.000
_cell.length_c   1.000
_cell.angle_alpha   90.00
_cell.angle_beta   90.00
_cell.angle_gamma   90.00
#
_symmetry.space_group_name_H-M   'P 1'
#
loop_
_entity.id
_entity.type
_entity.pdbx_description
1 polymer ?
#
loop_
_entity_poly.entity_id
_entity_poly.type
_entity_poly.pdbx_seq_one_letter_code
_entity_poly.pdbx_strand_id
1 'polypeptide(L)'
;MHYLYEGVKNLIESDITAAEIGRQTKTAEGTIRQIRLGLREIEGIRYKTLVKLYGYYNQVLLENLEGDTNKMYLNEIDKIKKMKSYEKNYSNLNNVNKNIWLSISMLLDELEVESDEDKERLLLLRKFNDLLISES
;
A
#
# COMPACT_ATOMS: atom_id res chain seq x y z
N MET A 1 1.39 3.27 7.88
CA MET A 1 0.05 3.91 7.82
C MET A 1 0.09 5.42 7.99
N HIS A 2 0.89 5.98 8.91
CA HIS A 2 0.93 7.42 9.20
C HIS A 2 1.09 8.33 7.96
N TYR A 3 2.09 8.07 7.11
CA TYR A 3 2.35 8.84 5.88
C TYR A 3 1.20 8.83 4.85
N LEU A 4 0.41 7.76 4.83
CA LEU A 4 -0.73 7.61 3.92
C LEU A 4 -1.85 8.59 4.29
N TYR A 5 -2.15 8.70 5.58
CA TYR A 5 -3.15 9.61 6.11
C TYR A 5 -2.71 11.07 5.95
N GLU A 6 -1.45 11.37 6.25
CA GLU A 6 -0.92 12.74 6.08
C GLU A 6 -0.93 13.20 4.63
N GLY A 7 -0.52 12.36 3.68
CA GLY A 7 -0.55 12.74 2.26
C GLY A 7 -1.98 12.97 1.75
N VAL A 8 -2.93 12.15 2.18
CA VAL A 8 -4.34 12.35 1.82
C VAL A 8 -4.89 13.61 2.49
N LYS A 9 -4.52 13.88 3.74
CA LYS A 9 -4.89 15.12 4.43
C LYS A 9 -4.38 16.34 3.68
N ASN A 10 -3.10 16.36 3.32
CA ASN A 10 -2.49 17.45 2.55
C ASN A 10 -3.17 17.66 1.19
N LEU A 11 -3.52 16.58 0.48
CA LEU A 11 -4.28 16.68 -0.76
C LEU A 11 -5.68 17.27 -0.54
N ILE A 12 -6.38 16.82 0.50
CA ILE A 12 -7.72 17.30 0.80
C ILE A 12 -7.69 18.77 1.24
N GLU A 13 -6.67 19.20 1.97
CA GLU A 13 -6.49 20.59 2.41
C GLU A 13 -5.90 21.50 1.32
N SER A 14 -5.46 20.95 0.18
CA SER A 14 -4.94 21.73 -0.95
C SER A 14 -6.01 22.53 -1.71
N ASP A 15 -5.55 23.49 -2.52
CA ASP A 15 -6.38 24.32 -3.39
C ASP A 15 -7.05 23.55 -4.54
N ILE A 16 -6.71 22.27 -4.75
CA ILE A 16 -7.34 21.45 -5.78
C ILE A 16 -8.83 21.27 -5.44
N THR A 17 -9.71 21.50 -6.41
CA THR A 17 -11.15 21.39 -6.15
C THR A 17 -11.56 19.94 -5.84
N ALA A 18 -12.59 19.75 -5.02
CA ALA A 18 -13.13 18.41 -4.74
C ALA A 18 -13.62 17.69 -6.00
N ALA A 19 -14.09 18.45 -7.00
CA ALA A 19 -14.46 17.92 -8.31
C ALA A 19 -13.27 17.38 -9.10
N GLU A 20 -12.14 18.08 -9.05
CA GLU A 20 -10.91 17.63 -9.71
C GLU A 20 -10.32 16.39 -9.03
N ILE A 21 -10.18 16.41 -7.70
CA ILE A 21 -9.74 15.23 -6.92
C ILE A 21 -10.67 14.04 -7.20
N GLY A 22 -11.99 14.28 -7.26
CA GLY A 22 -12.98 13.25 -7.55
C GLY A 22 -12.83 12.63 -8.93
N ARG A 23 -12.63 13.45 -9.98
CA ARG A 23 -12.38 13.00 -11.35
C ARG A 23 -11.13 12.14 -11.45
N GLN A 24 -10.00 12.61 -10.91
CA GLN A 24 -8.72 11.93 -11.06
C GLN A 24 -8.67 10.62 -10.26
N THR A 25 -9.25 10.59 -9.07
CA THR A 25 -9.18 9.42 -8.18
C THR A 25 -10.36 8.45 -8.32
N LYS A 26 -11.40 8.84 -9.07
CA LYS A 26 -12.70 8.15 -9.14
C LYS A 26 -13.33 8.00 -7.75
N THR A 27 -13.14 9.00 -6.90
CA THR A 27 -13.73 9.11 -5.57
C THR A 27 -14.92 10.06 -5.65
N ALA A 28 -16.00 9.76 -4.94
CA ALA A 28 -17.16 10.65 -4.92
C ALA A 28 -16.79 12.01 -4.34
N GLU A 29 -17.12 13.08 -5.07
CA GLU A 29 -16.84 14.46 -4.63
C GLU A 29 -17.44 14.76 -3.25
N GLY A 30 -18.64 14.23 -2.98
CA GLY A 30 -19.31 14.39 -1.70
C GLY A 30 -18.47 13.88 -0.52
N THR A 31 -17.74 12.78 -0.70
CA THR A 31 -16.82 12.26 0.32
C THR A 31 -15.70 13.26 0.61
N ILE A 32 -15.10 13.85 -0.43
CA ILE A 32 -14.01 14.82 -0.29
C ILE A 32 -14.52 16.10 0.40
N ARG A 33 -15.70 16.58 0.01
CA ARG A 33 -16.34 17.75 0.66
C ARG A 33 -16.67 17.50 2.12
N GLN A 34 -17.23 16.33 2.45
CA GLN A 34 -17.54 15.98 3.84
C GLN A 34 -16.28 16.00 4.72
N ILE A 35 -15.15 15.51 4.20
CA ILE A 35 -13.88 15.55 4.93
C ILE A 35 -13.40 16.98 5.12
N ARG A 36 -13.43 17.81 4.06
CA ARG A 36 -13.05 19.25 4.15
C ARG A 36 -13.87 20.02 5.17
N LEU A 37 -15.15 19.70 5.27
CA LEU A 37 -16.08 20.35 6.20
C LEU A 37 -15.99 19.79 7.62
N GLY A 38 -15.10 18.82 7.89
CA GLY A 38 -15.00 18.14 9.19
C GLY A 38 -16.21 17.27 9.53
N LEU A 39 -17.09 17.00 8.56
CA LEU A 39 -18.27 16.14 8.74
C LEU A 39 -17.91 14.64 8.67
N ARG A 40 -16.69 14.31 8.25
CA ARG A 40 -16.18 12.96 8.15
C ARG A 40 -14.66 12.93 8.39
N GLU A 41 -14.21 12.01 9.23
CA GLU A 41 -12.79 11.76 9.46
C GLU A 41 -12.15 10.94 8.33
N ILE A 42 -10.85 11.17 8.08
CA ILE A 42 -10.09 10.48 7.03
C ILE A 42 -9.93 9.00 7.40
N GLU A 43 -9.76 8.71 8.68
CA GLU A 43 -9.70 7.37 9.29
C GLU A 43 -10.97 6.55 8.99
N GLY A 44 -12.10 7.22 8.79
CA GLY A 44 -13.38 6.61 8.44
C GLY A 44 -13.57 6.31 6.95
N ILE A 45 -12.55 6.51 6.10
CA ILE A 45 -12.65 6.18 4.67
C ILE A 45 -12.11 4.77 4.39
N ARG A 46 -12.70 4.12 3.37
CA ARG A 46 -12.24 2.78 2.95
C ARG A 46 -10.79 2.87 2.48
N TYR A 47 -9.96 1.91 2.90
CA TYR A 47 -8.54 1.83 2.54
C TYR A 47 -8.28 1.97 1.03
N LYS A 48 -9.09 1.31 0.19
CA LYS A 48 -8.99 1.43 -1.28
C LYS A 48 -9.17 2.87 -1.78
N THR A 49 -10.02 3.66 -1.14
CA THR A 49 -10.21 5.09 -1.45
C THR A 49 -9.03 5.91 -0.96
N LEU A 50 -8.52 5.61 0.23
CA LEU A 50 -7.34 6.24 0.82
C LEU A 50 -6.11 6.08 -0.08
N VAL A 51 -5.86 4.87 -0.59
CA VAL A 51 -4.75 4.58 -1.53
C VAL A 51 -4.89 5.37 -2.83
N LYS A 52 -6.10 5.50 -3.39
CA LYS A 52 -6.34 6.29 -4.61
C LYS A 52 -6.05 7.78 -4.40
N LEU A 53 -6.52 8.33 -3.29
CA LEU A 53 -6.27 9.71 -2.92
C LEU A 53 -4.76 9.95 -2.72
N TYR A 54 -4.08 9.03 -2.02
CA TYR A 54 -2.63 9.14 -1.81
C TYR A 54 -1.83 9.02 -3.11
N GLY A 55 -2.25 8.15 -4.04
CA GLY A 55 -1.64 8.05 -5.36
C GLY A 55 -1.69 9.37 -6.12
N TYR A 56 -2.83 10.06 -6.09
CA TYR A 56 -2.99 11.37 -6.71
C TYR A 56 -2.23 12.47 -5.97
N TYR A 57 -2.18 12.43 -4.63
CA TYR A 57 -1.32 13.32 -3.85
C TYR A 57 0.14 13.24 -4.31
N ASN A 58 0.67 12.03 -4.48
CA ASN A 58 2.03 11.85 -4.99
C ASN A 58 2.17 12.39 -6.41
N GLN A 59 1.19 12.16 -7.30
CA GLN A 59 1.24 12.72 -8.64
C GLN A 59 1.32 14.26 -8.62
N VAL A 60 0.48 14.92 -7.84
CA VAL A 60 0.46 16.39 -7.69
C VAL A 60 1.76 16.90 -7.06
N LEU A 61 2.25 16.21 -6.03
CA LEU A 61 3.53 16.51 -5.39
C LEU A 61 4.68 16.41 -6.41
N LEU A 62 4.64 15.39 -7.27
CA LEU A 62 5.63 15.15 -8.33
C LEU A 62 5.54 16.19 -9.45
N GLU A 63 4.34 16.67 -9.79
CA GLU A 63 4.12 17.73 -10.79
C GLU A 63 4.60 19.11 -10.29
N ASN A 64 4.49 19.39 -8.99
CA ASN A 64 4.98 20.64 -8.37
C ASN A 64 6.50 20.65 -8.10
N LEU A 65 7.16 19.50 -8.18
CA LEU A 65 8.62 19.38 -8.15
C LEU A 65 9.19 19.58 -9.57
N GLU A 66 9.01 20.77 -10.13
CA GLU A 66 9.73 21.17 -11.35
C GLU A 66 11.23 21.32 -11.03
N GLY A 67 12.00 20.34 -11.47
CA GLY A 67 13.46 20.37 -11.44
C GLY A 67 14.03 19.08 -12.03
N ASP A 68 15.08 19.21 -12.85
CA ASP A 68 15.83 18.16 -13.57
C ASP A 68 16.01 16.84 -12.78
N THR A 69 16.11 16.95 -11.46
CA THR A 69 16.23 15.88 -10.48
C THR A 69 15.09 14.85 -10.53
N ASN A 70 13.85 15.26 -10.80
CA ASN A 70 12.70 14.35 -10.79
C ASN A 70 12.65 13.49 -12.08
N LYS A 71 13.06 14.07 -13.21
CA LYS A 71 13.24 13.36 -14.47
C LYS A 71 14.39 12.37 -14.38
N MET A 72 15.45 12.71 -13.63
CA MET A 72 16.53 11.78 -13.28
C MET A 72 16.03 10.67 -12.34
N TYR A 73 15.28 10.98 -11.28
CA TYR A 73 14.73 9.97 -10.36
C TYR A 73 13.78 8.99 -11.05
N LEU A 74 12.83 9.48 -11.85
CA LEU A 74 11.92 8.63 -12.61
C LEU A 74 12.65 7.82 -13.67
N ASN A 75 13.67 8.39 -14.34
CA ASN A 75 14.53 7.63 -15.24
C ASN A 75 15.30 6.53 -14.50
N GLU A 76 15.83 6.79 -13.30
CA GLU A 76 16.53 5.78 -12.51
C GLU A 76 15.57 4.68 -12.01
N ILE A 77 14.37 5.03 -11.55
CA ILE A 77 13.32 4.05 -11.20
C ILE A 77 12.96 3.19 -12.41
N ASP A 78 12.79 3.80 -13.59
CA ASP A 78 12.39 3.09 -14.80
C ASP A 78 13.54 2.24 -15.36
N LYS A 79 14.80 2.70 -15.23
CA LYS A 79 16.00 1.89 -15.48
C LYS A 79 16.09 0.72 -14.52
N ILE A 80 15.87 0.92 -13.22
CA ILE A 80 15.87 -0.16 -12.21
C ILE A 80 14.80 -1.19 -12.55
N LYS A 81 13.57 -0.78 -12.88
CA LYS A 81 12.48 -1.69 -13.29
C LYS A 81 12.81 -2.48 -14.56
N LYS A 82 13.55 -1.87 -15.49
CA LYS A 82 13.99 -2.49 -16.76
C LYS A 82 15.30 -3.28 -16.64
N MET A 83 16.01 -3.21 -15.51
CA MET A 83 17.21 -4.01 -15.28
C MET A 83 16.78 -5.47 -15.07
N LYS A 84 17.32 -6.40 -15.87
CA LYS A 84 17.22 -7.86 -15.65
C LYS A 84 17.54 -8.29 -14.21
N SER A 85 18.35 -7.49 -13.50
CA SER A 85 18.65 -7.67 -12.08
C SER A 85 17.46 -7.41 -11.16
N TYR A 86 16.54 -6.49 -11.47
CA TYR A 86 15.35 -6.24 -10.64
C TYR A 86 14.32 -7.35 -10.79
N GLU A 87 14.04 -7.81 -12.01
CA GLU A 87 13.21 -9.00 -12.24
C GLU A 87 13.82 -10.24 -11.57
N LYS A 88 15.14 -10.41 -11.68
CA LYS A 88 15.87 -11.50 -11.01
C LYS A 88 15.85 -11.34 -9.47
N ASN A 89 16.01 -10.14 -8.93
CA ASN A 89 16.00 -9.90 -7.49
C ASN A 89 14.59 -10.02 -6.89
N TYR A 90 13.56 -9.59 -7.62
CA TYR A 90 12.16 -9.77 -7.25
C TYR A 90 11.73 -11.24 -7.38
N SER A 91 12.16 -11.94 -8.43
CA SER A 91 11.98 -13.39 -8.56
C SER A 91 12.72 -14.16 -7.45
N ASN A 92 13.96 -13.76 -7.12
CA ASN A 92 14.72 -14.33 -6.01
C ASN A 92 14.02 -14.06 -4.68
N LEU A 93 13.50 -12.85 -4.46
CA LEU A 93 12.75 -12.50 -3.25
C LEU A 93 11.47 -13.34 -3.14
N ASN A 94 10.72 -13.51 -4.23
CA ASN A 94 9.55 -14.39 -4.26
C ASN A 94 9.91 -15.85 -3.98
N ASN A 95 11.05 -16.32 -4.49
CA ASN A 95 11.54 -17.68 -4.19
C ASN A 95 11.94 -17.82 -2.72
N VAL A 96 12.61 -16.81 -2.14
CA VAL A 96 12.95 -16.76 -0.72
C VAL A 96 11.68 -16.73 0.14
N ASN A 97 10.70 -15.91 -0.20
CA ASN A 97 9.42 -15.84 0.50
C ASN A 97 8.66 -17.16 0.45
N LYS A 98 8.64 -17.84 -0.70
CA LYS A 98 8.07 -19.19 -0.83
C LYS A 98 8.79 -20.22 0.03
N ASN A 99 10.13 -20.16 0.08
CA ASN A 99 10.92 -21.06 0.91
C ASN A 99 10.66 -20.82 2.40
N ILE A 100 10.59 -19.55 2.84
CA ILE A 100 10.25 -19.18 4.22
C ILE A 100 8.83 -19.66 4.55
N TRP A 101 7.86 -19.41 3.66
CA TRP A 101 6.49 -19.88 3.82
C TRP A 101 6.42 -21.39 4.01
N LEU A 102 7.12 -22.17 3.17
CA LEU A 102 7.19 -23.63 3.27
C LEU A 102 7.78 -24.07 4.61
N SER A 103 8.91 -23.50 5.02
CA SER A 103 9.57 -23.84 6.29
C SER A 103 8.67 -23.54 7.49
N ILE A 104 8.00 -22.37 7.50
CA ILE A 104 7.07 -22.02 8.57
C ILE A 104 5.86 -22.95 8.55
N SER A 105 5.29 -23.28 7.39
CA SER A 105 4.16 -24.20 7.28
C SER A 105 4.48 -25.58 7.87
N MET A 106 5.67 -26.13 7.56
CA MET A 106 6.12 -27.39 8.13
C MET A 106 6.22 -27.31 9.66
N LEU A 107 6.83 -26.25 10.19
CA LEU A 107 6.93 -26.05 11.64
C LEU A 107 5.54 -25.90 12.29
N LEU A 108 4.59 -25.22 11.65
CA LEU A 108 3.22 -25.06 12.14
C LEU A 108 2.40 -26.35 12.05
N ASP A 109 2.75 -27.28 11.15
CA ASP A 109 2.14 -28.61 11.04
C ASP A 109 2.67 -29.59 12.11
N GLU A 110 3.88 -29.36 12.60
CA GLU A 110 4.52 -30.14 13.68
C GLU A 110 4.08 -29.70 15.09
N LEU A 111 3.39 -28.57 15.22
CA LEU A 111 2.90 -28.10 16.51
C LEU A 111 1.72 -28.95 16.98
N GLU A 112 1.92 -29.65 18.11
CA GLU A 112 0.83 -30.30 18.83
C GLU A 112 -0.05 -29.24 19.50
N VAL A 113 -1.36 -29.35 19.28
CA VAL A 113 -2.34 -28.37 19.77
C VAL A 113 -3.25 -29.02 20.78
N GLU A 114 -3.09 -28.65 22.05
CA GLU A 114 -3.79 -29.29 23.17
C GLU A 114 -5.04 -28.51 23.61
N SER A 115 -5.10 -27.20 23.31
CA SER A 115 -6.21 -26.33 23.73
C SER A 115 -6.88 -25.60 22.56
N ASP A 116 -8.13 -25.15 22.77
CA ASP A 116 -8.84 -24.35 21.77
C ASP A 116 -8.21 -22.96 21.57
N GLU A 117 -7.58 -22.39 22.59
CA GLU A 117 -6.82 -21.15 22.47
C GLU A 117 -5.58 -21.32 21.59
N ASP A 118 -4.90 -22.47 21.70
CA ASP A 118 -3.74 -22.79 20.85
C ASP A 118 -4.16 -23.01 19.39
N LYS A 119 -5.36 -23.56 19.14
CA LYS A 119 -5.93 -23.66 17.78
C LYS A 119 -6.15 -22.29 17.14
N GLU A 120 -6.70 -21.34 17.90
CA GLU A 120 -6.93 -19.98 17.41
C GLU A 120 -5.63 -19.24 17.11
N ARG A 121 -4.63 -19.37 17.99
CA ARG A 121 -3.28 -18.82 17.78
C ARG A 121 -2.60 -19.45 16.56
N LEU A 122 -2.69 -20.77 16.40
CA LEU A 122 -2.16 -21.47 15.24
C LEU A 122 -2.82 -21.00 13.93
N LEU A 123 -4.13 -20.81 13.93
CA LEU A 123 -4.87 -20.29 12.78
C LEU A 123 -4.42 -18.86 12.41
N LEU A 124 -4.14 -18.02 13.41
CA LEU A 124 -3.64 -16.67 13.19
C LEU A 124 -2.23 -16.67 12.60
N LEU A 125 -1.34 -17.53 13.11
CA LEU A 125 0.01 -17.69 12.58
C LEU A 125 0.02 -18.16 11.13
N ARG A 126 -0.88 -19.08 10.75
CA ARG A 126 -1.07 -19.51 9.36
C ARG A 126 -1.49 -18.36 8.45
N LYS A 127 -2.46 -17.54 8.88
CA LYS A 127 -2.89 -16.35 8.13
C LYS A 127 -1.76 -15.34 7.93
N PHE A 128 -0.90 -15.14 8.92
CA PHE A 128 0.29 -14.29 8.76
C PHE A 128 1.32 -14.91 7.83
N ASN A 129 1.54 -16.22 7.90
CA ASN A 129 2.44 -16.92 6.99
C ASN A 129 1.99 -16.74 5.53
N ASP A 130 0.70 -16.90 5.24
CA ASP A 130 0.13 -16.76 3.90
C ASP A 130 0.34 -15.37 3.28
N LEU A 131 0.56 -14.33 4.09
CA LEU A 131 0.87 -12.99 3.56
C LEU A 131 2.20 -12.96 2.79
N LEU A 132 3.16 -13.84 3.12
CA LEU A 132 4.45 -13.95 2.44
C LEU A 132 4.33 -14.28 0.95
N ILE A 133 3.22 -14.92 0.54
CA ILE A 133 2.96 -15.32 -0.83
C ILE A 133 1.82 -14.52 -1.48
N SER A 134 1.07 -13.72 -0.71
CA SER A 134 -0.18 -13.07 -1.16
C SER A 134 0.00 -11.89 -2.14
N GLU A 135 1.20 -11.31 -2.24
CA GLU A 135 1.53 -10.24 -3.21
C GLU A 135 2.50 -10.70 -4.32
N SER A 136 2.54 -12.02 -4.61
CA SER A 136 3.32 -12.60 -5.72
C SER A 136 2.63 -12.49 -7.07
#